data_AF-A0A850EXT7-F1
#
_entry.id   AF-A0A850EXT7-F1
#
_cell.length_a   1.000
_cell.length_b   1.000
_cell.length_c   1.000
_cell.angle_alpha   90.00
_cell.angle_beta   90.00
_cell.angle_gamma   90.00
#
_symmetry.space_group_name_H-M   'P 1'
#
loop_
_entity.id
_entity.type
_entity.pdbx_description
1 polymer ?
#
loop_
_entity_poly.entity_id
_entity_poly.type
_entity_poly.pdbx_seq_one_letter_code
_entity_poly.pdbx_strand_id
1 'polypeptide(L)'
;MKERTAKSTLQVFLFISIVFIITSLIQLLLNIVQERPAWVLTLVSLPLPMFVFLAVVIILDLAKQDFMILKGRLTTIRGNKVIVKTSNEREKKFNITSNQMRELEKDKDIEITYYKRTKTVINVTNV
;
A
#
# COMPACT_ATOMS: atom_id res chain seq x y z
N MET A 1 14.85 -1.86 -11.53
CA MET A 1 14.03 -1.59 -12.72
C MET A 1 12.80 -2.52 -12.81
N LYS A 2 12.97 -3.84 -12.64
CA LYS A 2 11.87 -4.84 -12.58
C LYS A 2 10.74 -4.56 -11.57
N GLU A 3 11.04 -4.05 -10.37
CA GLU A 3 9.99 -3.72 -9.38
C GLU A 3 9.09 -2.55 -9.82
N ARG A 4 9.63 -1.55 -10.53
CA ARG A 4 8.83 -0.41 -11.01
C ARG A 4 7.84 -0.84 -12.08
N THR A 5 8.25 -1.73 -12.98
CA THR A 5 7.39 -2.26 -14.03
C THR A 5 6.27 -3.11 -13.45
N ALA A 6 6.55 -4.00 -12.49
CA ALA A 6 5.53 -4.82 -11.83
C ALA A 6 4.46 -3.98 -11.11
N LYS A 7 4.87 -2.94 -10.37
CA LYS A 7 3.94 -2.02 -9.70
C LYS A 7 3.07 -1.23 -10.69
N SER A 8 3.66 -0.77 -11.80
CA SER A 8 2.92 -0.09 -12.86
C SER A 8 1.87 -1.01 -13.49
N THR A 9 2.21 -2.28 -13.73
CA THR A 9 1.30 -3.28 -14.28
C THR A 9 0.15 -3.59 -13.31
N LEU A 10 0.43 -3.74 -12.01
CA LEU A 10 -0.60 -3.93 -10.97
C LEU A 10 -1.57 -2.74 -10.88
N GLN A 11 -1.06 -1.51 -10.99
CA GLN A 11 -1.91 -0.32 -11.01
C GLN A 11 -2.82 -0.26 -12.25
N VAL A 12 -2.30 -0.66 -13.41
CA VAL A 12 -3.10 -0.77 -14.63
C VAL A 12 -4.18 -1.84 -14.48
N PHE A 13 -3.84 -3.02 -13.92
CA PHE A 13 -4.83 -4.07 -13.65
C PHE A 13 -5.91 -3.63 -12.65
N LEU A 14 -5.54 -2.88 -11.60
CA LEU A 14 -6.50 -2.29 -10.68
C LEU A 14 -7.45 -1.34 -11.41
N PHE A 15 -6.91 -0.43 -12.22
CA PHE A 15 -7.70 0.53 -12.98
C PHE A 15 -8.67 -0.17 -13.93
N ILE A 16 -8.18 -1.15 -14.70
CA ILE A 16 -9.01 -1.96 -15.60
C ILE A 16 -10.12 -2.67 -14.81
N SER A 17 -9.81 -3.27 -13.65
CA SER A 17 -10.79 -3.95 -12.81
C SER A 17 -11.90 -3.00 -12.33
N ILE A 18 -11.54 -1.78 -11.92
CA ILE A 18 -12.50 -0.75 -11.51
C ILE A 18 -13.42 -0.36 -12.68
N VAL A 19 -12.86 -0.15 -13.88
CA VAL A 19 -13.64 0.17 -15.08
C VAL A 19 -14.61 -0.97 -15.42
N PHE A 20 -14.17 -2.23 -15.33
CA PHE A 20 -15.04 -3.40 -15.53
C PHE A 20 -16.17 -3.49 -14.51
N ILE A 21 -15.90 -3.18 -13.23
CA ILE A 21 -16.94 -3.15 -12.19
C ILE A 21 -17.97 -2.07 -12.51
N ILE A 22 -17.53 -0.85 -12.82
CA ILE A 22 -18.43 0.27 -13.13
C ILE A 22 -19.29 -0.04 -14.36
N THR A 23 -18.68 -0.50 -15.44
CA THR A 23 -19.41 -0.85 -16.68
C THR A 23 -20.40 -2.00 -16.45
N SER A 24 -20.02 -3.02 -15.67
CA SER A 24 -20.91 -4.12 -15.31
C SER A 24 -22.10 -3.66 -14.44
N LEU A 25 -21.88 -2.73 -13.51
CA LEU A 25 -22.96 -2.12 -12.72
C LEU A 25 -23.92 -1.32 -13.59
N ILE A 26 -23.41 -0.52 -14.53
CA ILE A 26 -24.24 0.20 -15.51
C ILE A 26 -25.06 -0.78 -16.36
N GLN A 27 -24.43 -1.85 -16.85
CA GLN A 27 -25.10 -2.87 -17.66
C GLN A 27 -26.22 -3.57 -16.85
N LEU A 28 -25.97 -3.87 -15.58
CA LEU A 28 -26.96 -4.46 -14.68
C LEU A 28 -28.16 -3.52 -14.49
N LEU A 29 -27.91 -2.23 -14.23
CA LEU A 29 -28.97 -1.22 -14.10
C LEU A 29 -29.80 -1.10 -15.38
N LEU A 30 -29.16 -1.03 -16.55
CA LEU A 30 -29.86 -0.98 -17.83
C LEU A 30 -30.73 -2.21 -18.06
N ASN A 31 -30.23 -3.40 -17.73
CA ASN A 31 -31.00 -4.63 -17.86
C ASN A 31 -32.21 -4.68 -16.91
N ILE A 32 -32.09 -4.12 -15.70
CA ILE A 32 -33.21 -3.98 -14.76
C ILE A 32 -34.25 -2.99 -15.31
N VAL A 33 -33.83 -1.83 -15.78
CA VAL A 33 -34.72 -0.80 -16.36
C VAL A 33 -35.44 -1.29 -17.61
N GLN A 34 -34.78 -2.14 -18.41
CA GLN A 34 -35.36 -2.75 -19.60
C GLN A 34 -36.19 -4.01 -19.32
N GLU A 35 -36.46 -4.34 -18.05
CA GLU A 35 -37.20 -5.52 -17.61
C GLU A 35 -36.71 -6.82 -18.27
N ARG A 36 -35.38 -6.93 -18.45
CA ARG A 36 -34.79 -8.10 -19.10
C ARG A 36 -35.00 -9.35 -18.24
N PRO A 37 -35.09 -10.53 -18.87
CA PRO A 37 -35.30 -11.78 -18.15
C PRO A 37 -34.26 -12.01 -17.04
N ALA A 38 -34.69 -12.57 -15.91
CA ALA A 38 -33.85 -12.76 -14.74
C ALA A 38 -32.56 -13.58 -15.01
N TRP A 39 -32.59 -14.51 -15.96
CA TRP A 39 -31.41 -15.29 -16.32
C TRP A 39 -30.30 -14.41 -16.95
N VAL A 40 -30.66 -13.35 -17.68
CA VAL A 40 -29.71 -12.37 -18.24
C VAL A 40 -29.04 -11.58 -17.11
N LEU A 41 -29.82 -11.15 -16.11
CA LEU A 41 -29.31 -10.45 -14.92
C LEU A 41 -28.34 -11.34 -14.13
N THR A 42 -28.64 -12.62 -14.02
CA THR A 42 -27.79 -13.58 -13.31
C THR A 42 -26.46 -13.78 -14.04
N LEU A 43 -26.50 -13.87 -15.37
CA LEU A 43 -25.31 -14.05 -16.21
C LEU A 43 -24.40 -12.82 -16.20
N VAL A 44 -24.98 -11.61 -16.21
CA VAL A 44 -24.24 -10.34 -16.14
C VAL A 44 -23.69 -10.06 -14.74
N SER A 45 -24.33 -10.54 -13.68
CA SER A 45 -23.86 -10.33 -12.30
C SER A 45 -22.82 -11.34 -11.83
N LEU A 46 -22.74 -12.53 -12.45
CA LEU A 46 -21.77 -13.58 -12.11
C LEU A 46 -20.29 -13.13 -12.09
N PRO A 47 -19.78 -12.31 -13.04
CA PRO A 47 -18.38 -11.88 -13.02
C PRO A 47 -18.08 -10.75 -12.01
N LEU A 48 -19.08 -10.02 -11.50
CA LEU A 48 -18.88 -8.90 -10.57
C LEU A 48 -18.12 -9.32 -9.29
N PRO A 49 -18.52 -10.38 -8.56
CA PRO A 49 -17.78 -10.87 -7.40
C PRO A 49 -16.31 -11.18 -7.70
N MET A 50 -16.03 -11.75 -8.88
CA MET A 50 -14.67 -12.10 -9.29
C MET A 50 -13.80 -10.85 -9.48
N PHE A 51 -14.31 -9.82 -10.15
CA PHE A 51 -13.57 -8.56 -10.32
C PHE A 51 -13.36 -7.81 -9.01
N VAL A 52 -14.37 -7.82 -8.12
CA VAL A 52 -14.25 -7.23 -6.78
C VAL A 52 -13.17 -7.94 -5.98
N PHE A 53 -13.17 -9.28 -5.98
CA PHE A 53 -12.15 -10.07 -5.30
C PHE A 53 -10.75 -9.75 -5.84
N LEU A 54 -10.59 -9.71 -7.18
CA LEU A 54 -9.33 -9.39 -7.83
C LEU A 54 -8.83 -7.98 -7.43
N ALA A 55 -9.71 -6.99 -7.43
CA ALA A 55 -9.39 -5.63 -7.02
C ALA A 55 -8.91 -5.57 -5.56
N VAL A 56 -9.57 -6.28 -4.65
CA VAL A 56 -9.17 -6.36 -3.23
C VAL A 56 -7.78 -6.98 -3.08
N VAL A 57 -7.50 -8.08 -3.77
CA VAL A 57 -6.18 -8.73 -3.73
C VAL A 57 -5.09 -7.79 -4.25
N ILE A 58 -5.34 -7.08 -5.35
CA ILE A 58 -4.39 -6.12 -5.93
C ILE A 58 -4.15 -4.95 -4.95
N ILE A 59 -5.20 -4.41 -4.32
CA ILE A 59 -5.06 -3.36 -3.29
C ILE A 59 -4.20 -3.84 -2.13
N LEU A 60 -4.46 -5.05 -1.61
CA LEU A 60 -3.70 -5.62 -0.51
C LEU A 60 -2.23 -5.84 -0.89
N ASP A 61 -1.95 -6.30 -2.11
CA ASP A 61 -0.58 -6.48 -2.60
C ASP A 61 0.14 -5.12 -2.74
N LEU A 62 -0.53 -4.13 -3.34
CA LEU A 62 -0.02 -2.76 -3.43
C LEU A 62 0.22 -2.11 -2.05
N ALA A 63 -0.64 -2.39 -1.07
CA ALA A 63 -0.49 -1.89 0.30
C ALA A 63 0.67 -2.57 1.02
N LYS A 64 0.80 -3.91 0.94
CA LYS A 64 1.91 -4.66 1.56
C LYS A 64 3.27 -4.24 1.00
N GLN A 65 3.36 -3.92 -0.29
CA GLN A 65 4.60 -3.44 -0.91
C GLN A 65 4.95 -1.99 -0.58
N ASP A 66 4.09 -1.23 0.12
CA ASP A 66 4.34 0.17 0.44
C ASP A 66 5.13 0.36 1.74
N PHE A 67 5.47 -0.72 2.43
CA PHE A 67 6.30 -0.73 3.65
C PHE A 67 7.75 -1.12 3.34
N MET A 68 8.70 -0.41 3.94
CA MET A 68 10.11 -0.78 3.91
C MET A 68 10.67 -0.83 5.33
N ILE A 69 11.56 -1.80 5.52
CA ILE A 69 12.35 -1.96 6.72
C ILE A 69 13.74 -1.39 6.44
N LEU A 70 14.23 -0.52 7.32
CA LEU A 70 15.58 0.02 7.29
C LEU A 70 16.28 -0.33 8.60
N LYS A 71 17.41 -1.01 8.50
CA LYS A 71 18.34 -1.22 9.61
C LYS A 71 19.45 -0.19 9.55
N GLY A 72 19.76 0.44 10.66
CA GLY A 72 20.88 1.36 10.75
C GLY A 72 21.04 1.95 12.15
N ARG A 73 22.11 2.71 12.30
CA ARG A 73 22.49 3.29 13.59
C ARG A 73 21.84 4.65 13.76
N LEU A 74 21.21 4.89 14.90
CA LEU A 74 20.59 6.17 15.23
C LEU A 74 21.67 7.20 15.59
N THR A 75 21.97 8.15 14.70
CA THR A 75 23.06 9.11 14.93
C THR A 75 22.58 10.40 15.59
N THR A 76 21.34 10.82 15.35
CA THR A 76 20.83 12.08 15.87
C THR A 76 19.33 12.02 16.15
N ILE A 77 18.96 12.53 17.32
CA ILE A 77 17.57 12.78 17.73
C ILE A 77 17.42 14.30 17.88
N ARG A 78 16.53 14.92 17.11
CA ARG A 78 16.22 16.37 17.16
C ARG A 78 14.71 16.58 17.15
N GLY A 79 14.12 16.83 18.32
CA GLY A 79 12.66 16.93 18.46
C GLY A 79 12.00 15.65 17.94
N ASN A 80 11.03 15.76 17.02
CA ASN A 80 10.35 14.62 16.37
C ASN A 80 11.12 14.01 15.18
N LYS A 81 12.32 14.51 14.86
CA LYS A 81 13.11 14.02 13.73
C LYS A 81 14.24 13.12 14.21
N VAL A 82 14.41 11.99 13.55
CA VAL A 82 15.57 11.12 13.73
C VAL A 82 16.39 11.01 12.46
N ILE A 83 17.70 10.89 12.63
CA ILE A 83 18.65 10.62 11.55
C ILE A 83 19.24 9.24 11.80
N VAL A 84 19.06 8.36 10.81
CA VAL A 84 19.60 7.01 10.84
C VAL A 84 20.70 6.90 9.79
N LYS A 85 21.88 6.48 10.23
CA LYS A 85 23.01 6.14 9.35
C LYS A 85 22.88 4.67 8.97
N THR A 86 22.66 4.44 7.68
CA THR A 86 22.57 3.08 7.11
C THR A 86 23.99 2.49 6.96
N SER A 87 24.11 1.18 6.79
CA SER A 87 25.39 0.49 6.54
C SER A 87 26.19 1.04 5.35
N ASN A 88 25.50 1.60 4.33
CA ASN A 88 26.12 2.29 3.19
C ASN A 88 26.55 3.75 3.49
N GLU A 89 26.72 4.11 4.77
CA GLU A 89 27.03 5.45 5.27
C GLU A 89 26.02 6.56 4.92
N ARG A 90 24.92 6.23 4.24
CA ARG A 90 23.89 7.20 3.89
C ARG A 90 23.03 7.53 5.10
N GLU A 91 22.88 8.82 5.35
CA GLU A 91 21.97 9.34 6.35
C GLU A 91 20.55 9.48 5.79
N LYS A 92 19.57 8.94 6.49
CA LYS A 92 18.14 9.14 6.18
C LYS A 92 17.44 9.79 7.35
N LYS A 93 16.65 10.82 7.03
CA LYS A 93 15.84 11.58 7.99
C LYS A 93 14.42 11.03 8.00
N PHE A 94 13.92 10.73 9.19
CA PHE A 94 12.55 10.28 9.42
C PHE A 94 11.85 11.16 10.45
N ASN A 95 10.53 11.29 10.30
CA ASN A 95 9.68 11.97 11.27
C ASN A 95 8.97 10.90 12.09
N ILE A 96 9.16 10.93 13.41
CA ILE A 96 8.64 9.95 14.35
C ILE A 96 7.70 10.65 15.31
N THR A 97 6.59 9.99 15.63
CA THR A 97 5.63 10.46 16.62
C THR A 97 6.22 10.32 18.03
N SER A 98 5.97 11.29 18.89
CA SER A 98 6.53 11.39 20.25
C SER A 98 6.41 10.13 21.13
N ASN A 99 5.39 9.28 20.90
CA ASN A 99 5.22 8.02 21.63
C ASN A 99 6.32 6.99 21.32
N GLN A 100 6.80 6.92 20.08
CA GLN A 100 7.86 5.98 19.67
C GLN A 100 9.28 6.49 19.99
N MET A 101 9.40 7.73 20.47
CA MET A 101 10.69 8.33 20.83
C MET A 101 11.17 7.94 22.22
N ARG A 102 10.27 7.58 23.12
CA ARG A 102 10.62 7.30 24.53
C ARG A 102 11.52 6.06 24.67
N GLU A 103 11.50 5.16 23.69
CA GLU A 103 12.27 3.92 23.69
C GLU A 103 13.56 4.02 22.84
N LEU A 104 13.85 5.18 22.24
CA LEU A 104 14.99 5.35 21.35
C LEU A 104 16.19 5.97 22.06
N GLU A 105 17.30 5.23 22.07
CA GLU A 105 18.59 5.71 22.55
C GLU A 105 19.54 6.02 21.40
N LYS A 106 20.26 7.13 21.54
CA LYS A 106 21.27 7.56 20.56
C LYS A 106 22.39 6.51 20.46
N ASP A 107 22.93 6.35 19.25
CA ASP A 107 24.03 5.45 18.91
C ASP A 107 23.74 3.95 19.06
N LYS A 108 22.48 3.56 19.24
CA LYS A 108 22.01 2.17 19.10
C LYS A 108 21.62 1.83 17.67
N ASP A 109 21.70 0.54 17.35
CA ASP A 109 21.19 0.00 16.11
C ASP A 109 19.67 -0.16 16.22
N ILE A 110 18.97 0.35 15.21
CA ILE A 110 17.52 0.36 15.17
C ILE A 110 17.01 -0.14 13.83
N GLU A 111 15.83 -0.74 13.87
CA GLU A 111 15.07 -1.19 12.73
C GLU A 111 13.82 -0.31 12.59
N ILE A 112 13.76 0.49 11.53
CA ILE A 112 12.63 1.37 11.23
C ILE A 112 11.77 0.74 10.13
N THR A 113 10.50 0.51 10.44
CA THR A 113 9.48 0.19 9.44
C THR A 113 8.76 1.48 9.04
N TYR A 114 8.80 1.83 7.76
CA TYR A 114 8.22 3.08 7.26
C TYR A 114 7.51 2.91 5.91
N TYR A 115 6.56 3.79 5.63
CA TYR A 115 5.91 3.87 4.32
C TYR A 115 6.87 4.45 3.27
N LYS A 116 7.15 3.72 2.19
CA LYS A 116 8.11 4.09 1.14
C LYS A 116 7.79 5.45 0.49
N ARG A 117 6.50 5.78 0.34
CA ARG A 117 6.02 7.02 -0.31
C ARG A 117 6.02 8.23 0.62
N THR A 118 5.39 8.12 1.78
CA THR A 118 5.22 9.25 2.71
C THR A 118 6.38 9.41 3.67
N LYS A 119 7.25 8.39 3.78
CA LYS A 119 8.31 8.28 4.81
C LYS A 119 7.79 8.34 6.25
N THR A 120 6.49 8.12 6.43
CA THR A 120 5.87 8.02 7.75
C THR A 120 6.35 6.75 8.42
N VAL A 121 6.88 6.89 9.64
CA VAL A 121 7.33 5.77 10.45
C VAL A 121 6.12 5.06 11.06
N ILE A 122 6.10 3.74 10.96
CA ILE A 122 5.04 2.88 11.46
C ILE A 122 5.49 2.22 12.76
N ASN A 123 6.72 1.72 12.79
CA ASN A 123 7.30 1.09 13.96
C ASN A 123 8.80 1.31 13.99
N VAL A 124 9.36 1.35 15.20
CA VAL A 124 10.80 1.35 15.43
C VAL A 124 11.12 0.33 16.51
N THR A 125 12.13 -0.49 16.26
CA THR A 125 12.56 -1.54 17.19
C THR A 125 14.06 -1.43 17.42
N ASN A 126 14.50 -1.56 18.66
CA ASN A 126 15.93 -1.63 19.01
C ASN A 126 16.44 -3.04 18.68
N VAL A 127 17.61 -3.12 18.04
CA VAL A 127 18.29 -4.37 17.68
C VAL A 127 19.53 -4.55 18.56
#